data_AF-A0A7Y5WXD2-F1
#
_entry.id   AF-A0A7Y5WXD2-F1
#
_cell.length_a   1.000
_cell.length_b   1.000
_cell.length_c   1.000
_cell.angle_alpha   90.00
_cell.angle_beta   90.00
_cell.angle_gamma   90.00
#
_symmetry.space_group_name_H-M   'P 1'
#
loop_
_entity.id
_entity.type
_entity.pdbx_description
1 polymer ?
#
loop_
_entity_poly.entity_id
_entity_poly.type
_entity_poly.pdbx_seq_one_letter_code
_entity_poly.pdbx_strand_id
1 'polypeptide(L)' 'MSTSTDRRTLSHLGELESEAIHIMREIAAERERPVLLFSGGKDSIVLLRLAEKAFRPAKFPFPVMHVDTGHNF' A
#
# COMPACT_ATOMS: atom_id res chain seq x y z
N MET A 1 -27.91 -27.61 9.68
CA MET A 1 -27.60 -26.21 9.29
C MET A 1 -26.38 -26.23 8.40
N SER A 2 -26.56 -26.15 7.09
CA SER A 2 -25.46 -26.16 6.12
C SER A 2 -24.89 -24.75 6.02
N THR A 3 -23.69 -24.52 6.53
CA THR A 3 -22.95 -23.28 6.30
C THR A 3 -22.40 -23.33 4.88
N SER A 4 -23.12 -22.73 3.93
CA SER A 4 -22.57 -22.47 2.60
C SER A 4 -21.41 -21.49 2.77
N THR A 5 -20.17 -21.97 2.62
CA THR A 5 -19.00 -21.11 2.50
C THR A 5 -19.12 -20.38 1.16
N ASP A 6 -19.79 -19.24 1.18
CA ASP A 6 -19.86 -18.32 0.04
C ASP A 6 -18.44 -17.84 -0.24
N ARG A 7 -17.81 -18.45 -1.26
CA ARG A 7 -16.50 -18.03 -1.75
C ARG A 7 -16.71 -16.71 -2.46
N ARG A 8 -16.69 -15.62 -1.70
CA ARG A 8 -16.73 -14.27 -2.26
C ARG A 8 -15.52 -14.09 -3.16
N THR A 9 -15.74 -14.20 -4.46
CA THR A 9 -14.75 -13.83 -5.46
C THR A 9 -14.44 -12.35 -5.27
N LEU A 10 -13.16 -12.02 -5.10
CA LEU A 10 -12.74 -10.64 -5.02
C LEU A 10 -13.03 -9.95 -6.36
N SER A 11 -13.38 -8.67 -6.31
CA SER A 11 -13.32 -7.86 -7.54
C SER A 11 -11.87 -7.73 -7.97
N HIS A 12 -11.64 -7.46 -9.26
CA HIS A 12 -10.29 -7.23 -9.77
C HIS A 12 -9.50 -6.18 -8.96
N LEU A 13 -10.15 -5.07 -8.57
CA LEU A 13 -9.53 -4.07 -7.71
C LEU A 13 -9.27 -4.57 -6.28
N GLY A 14 -10.11 -5.47 -5.77
CA GLY A 14 -9.90 -6.12 -4.47
C GLY A 14 -8.69 -7.06 -4.49
N GLU A 15 -8.47 -7.77 -5.61
CA GLU A 15 -7.28 -8.60 -5.80
C GLU A 15 -6.01 -7.74 -5.83
N LEU A 16 -5.99 -6.69 -6.65
CA LEU A 16 -4.85 -5.77 -6.75
C LEU A 16 -4.54 -5.05 -5.43
N GLU A 17 -5.58 -4.62 -4.69
CA GLU A 17 -5.40 -4.02 -3.38
C GLU A 17 -4.79 -5.01 -2.38
N SER A 18 -5.28 -6.26 -2.36
CA SER A 18 -4.75 -7.31 -1.48
C SER A 18 -3.28 -7.63 -1.79
N GLU A 19 -2.94 -7.73 -3.07
CA GLU A 19 -1.57 -7.99 -3.53
C GLU A 19 -0.63 -6.83 -3.15
N ALA A 20 -1.04 -5.58 -3.40
CA ALA A 20 -0.22 -4.42 -3.04
C ALA A 20 0.00 -4.31 -1.52
N ILE A 21 -1.03 -4.59 -0.70
CA ILE A 21 -0.90 -4.63 0.76
C ILE A 21 0.08 -5.71 1.20
N HIS A 22 0.04 -6.89 0.56
CA HIS A 22 0.97 -7.98 0.85
C HIS A 22 2.42 -7.54 0.60
N ILE A 23 2.72 -6.99 -0.58
CA ILE A 23 4.04 -6.50 -0.96
C ILE A 23 4.55 -5.43 0.03
N MET A 24 3.69 -4.48 0.42
CA MET A 24 4.05 -3.43 1.38
C MET A 24 4.48 -4.01 2.74
N ARG A 25 3.80 -5.05 3.21
CA ARG A 25 4.11 -5.73 4.48
C ARG A 25 5.40 -6.55 4.39
N GLU A 26 5.63 -7.23 3.27
CA GLU A 26 6.88 -7.96 3.04
C GLU A 26 8.09 -7.01 3.04
N ILE A 27 8.02 -5.89 2.31
CA ILE A 27 9.11 -4.90 2.29
C ILE A 27 9.37 -4.33 3.69
N ALA A 28 8.32 -4.06 4.47
CA ALA A 28 8.49 -3.60 5.85
C ALA A 28 9.09 -4.66 6.79
N ALA A 29 8.89 -5.95 6.50
CA ALA A 29 9.44 -7.05 7.29
C ALA A 29 10.89 -7.39 6.90
N GLU A 30 11.23 -7.28 5.61
CA GLU A 30 12.51 -7.75 5.07
C GLU A 30 13.58 -6.67 4.90
N ARG A 31 13.21 -5.39 4.90
CA ARG A 31 14.15 -4.29 4.65
C ARG A 31 14.34 -3.45 5.90
N GLU A 32 15.60 -3.14 6.21
CA GLU A 32 15.96 -2.37 7.40
C GLU A 32 15.55 -0.89 7.31
N ARG A 33 15.62 -0.30 6.09
CA ARG A 33 15.37 1.13 5.86
C ARG A 33 14.53 1.38 4.60
N PRO A 34 13.30 0.86 4.51
CA PRO A 34 12.45 1.13 3.36
C PRO A 34 12.00 2.59 3.35
N VAL A 35 11.68 3.10 2.17
CA VAL A 35 11.14 4.44 1.97
C VAL A 35 10.06 4.39 0.89
N LEU A 36 8.97 5.11 1.11
CA LEU A 36 7.95 5.29 0.08
C LEU A 36 8.28 6.55 -0.73
N LEU A 37 8.67 6.37 -2.00
CA LEU A 37 8.88 7.49 -2.92
C LEU A 37 7.53 8.12 -3.28
N PHE A 38 7.44 9.44 -3.13
CA PHE A 38 6.21 10.20 -3.31
C PHE A 38 6.43 11.39 -4.22
N SER A 39 5.83 11.36 -5.40
CA SER A 39 5.92 12.44 -6.40
C SER A 39 4.81 13.48 -6.28
N GLY A 40 3.78 13.24 -5.45
CA GLY A 40 2.56 14.06 -5.42
C GLY A 40 1.57 13.75 -6.55
N GLY A 41 1.93 12.85 -7.48
CA GLY A 41 1.05 12.40 -8.56
C GLY A 41 0.05 11.32 -8.14
N LYS A 42 -0.92 11.02 -9.02
CA LYS A 42 -2.01 10.06 -8.81
C LYS A 42 -1.53 8.66 -8.39
N ASP A 43 -0.41 8.20 -8.93
CA ASP A 43 0.06 6.85 -8.64
C ASP A 43 0.67 6.80 -7.23
N SER A 44 1.46 7.82 -6.87
CA SER A 44 2.06 7.91 -5.54
C SER A 44 1.02 8.14 -4.43
N ILE A 45 -0.10 8.83 -4.70
CA ILE A 45 -1.17 9.00 -3.72
C ILE A 45 -1.95 7.70 -3.49
N VAL A 46 -2.13 6.87 -4.54
CA VAL A 46 -2.69 5.53 -4.40
C VAL A 46 -1.77 4.65 -3.56
N LEU A 47 -0.45 4.67 -3.81
CA LEU A 47 0.51 3.92 -3.00
C LEU A 47 0.53 4.37 -1.54
N LEU A 48 0.44 5.69 -1.28
CA LEU A 48 0.34 6.21 0.08
C LEU A 48 -0.93 5.68 0.79
N ARG A 49 -2.07 5.67 0.09
CA ARG A 49 -3.33 5.11 0.62
C ARG A 49 -3.24 3.60 0.88
N LEU A 50 -2.56 2.86 0.02
CA LEU A 50 -2.33 1.42 0.20
C LEU A 50 -1.39 1.14 1.38
N ALA A 51 -0.34 1.94 1.56
CA ALA A 51 0.53 1.86 2.74
C ALA A 51 -0.27 2.12 4.02
N GLU A 52 -1.12 3.14 4.07
CA GLU A 52 -2.02 3.34 5.22
C GLU A 52 -2.90 2.12 5.48
N LYS A 53 -3.53 1.54 4.44
CA LYS A 53 -4.37 0.34 4.59
C LYS A 53 -3.57 -0.86 5.10
N ALA A 54 -2.33 -1.03 4.63
CA ALA A 54 -1.48 -2.15 5.01
C ALA A 54 -1.14 -2.18 6.51
N PHE A 55 -1.00 -1.01 7.15
CA PHE A 55 -0.53 -0.91 8.54
C PHE A 55 -1.56 -0.39 9.55
N ARG A 56 -2.78 -0.08 9.11
CA ARG A 56 -3.88 0.26 10.02
C ARG A 56 -4.06 -0.81 11.11
N PRO A 57 -4.34 -0.43 12.37
CA PRO A 57 -4.59 0.94 12.83
C PRO A 57 -3.32 1.75 13.16
N ALA A 58 -2.14 1.13 13.11
CA ALA A 58 -0.88 1.82 13.37
C ALA A 58 -0.44 2.68 12.16
N LYS A 59 0.59 3.50 12.37
CA LYS A 59 1.31 4.17 11.27
C LYS A 59 2.17 3.14 10.54
N PHE A 60 2.36 3.33 9.23
CA PHE A 60 3.32 2.52 8.48
C PHE A 60 4.76 2.82 8.94
N PRO A 61 5.66 1.82 8.98
CA PRO A 61 6.94 1.91 9.70
C PRO A 61 8.09 2.50 8.86
N PHE A 62 7.79 3.26 7.79
CA PHE A 62 8.80 3.84 6.91
C PHE A 62 8.49 5.29 6.56
N PRO A 63 9.51 6.13 6.30
CA PRO A 63 9.29 7.49 5.87
C PRO A 63 8.74 7.57 4.45
N VAL A 64 8.16 8.73 4.14
CA VAL A 64 7.82 9.15 2.78
C VAL A 64 8.90 10.11 2.29
N MET A 65 9.38 9.95 1.06
CA MET A 65 10.40 10.82 0.47
C MET A 65 9.90 11.43 -0.84
N HIS A 66 9.94 12.77 -0.89
CA HIS A 66 9.76 13.53 -2.11
C HIS A 66 11.12 14.00 -2.62
N VAL A 67 11.40 13.79 -3.90
CA VAL A 67 12.60 14.32 -4.55
C VAL A 67 12.21 15.60 -5.26
N ASP A 68 12.66 16.73 -4.72
CA ASP A 68 12.42 18.04 -5.30
C ASP A 68 13.42 18.32 -6.44
N THR A 69 12.90 18.60 -7.63
CA THR A 69 13.70 18.95 -8.81
C THR A 69 13.82 20.46 -9.04
N GLY A 70 13.13 21.29 -8.25
CA GLY A 70 13.00 22.73 -8.46
C GLY A 70 11.99 23.14 -9.54
N HIS A 71 11.32 22.18 -10.17
CA HIS A 71 10.35 22.39 -11.26
C HIS A 71 8.97 21.80 -10.95
N ASN A 72 8.54 21.84 -9.68
CA ASN A 72 7.21 21.36 -9.28
C ASN A 72 6.13 22.36 -9.74
N PHE A 73 4.94 21.83 -10.03
CA PHE A 73 3.77 22.60 -10.48
C PHE A 73 3.07 23.35 -9.34
#